data_AF-A0A0J7KXC5-F1
#
_entry.id   AF-A0A0J7KXC5-F1
#
_cell.length_a   1.000
_cell.length_b   1.000
_cell.length_c   1.000
_cell.angle_alpha   90.00
_cell.angle_beta   90.00
_cell.angle_gamma   90.00
#
_symmetry.space_group_name_H-M   'P 1'
#
loop_
_entity.id
_entity.type
_entity.pdbx_description
1 polymer ?
#
loop_
_entity_poly.entity_id
_entity_poly.type
_entity_poly.pdbx_seq_one_letter_code
_entity_poly.pdbx_strand_id
1 'polypeptide(L)' 'MITFNEDHLSEELAYIVENDLLLYAINKQLSQKENVTVIYESKITDVKLPKTSAEFASVQLQSGKRYAARLLVSTE' A
#
# COMPACT_ATOMS: atom_id res chain seq x y z
N MET A 1 3.29 -11.51 21.13
CA MET A 1 2.23 -10.74 21.82
C MET A 1 2.93 -9.89 22.86
N ILE A 2 2.67 -8.58 22.89
CA ILE A 2 3.23 -7.67 23.89
C ILE A 2 2.11 -7.30 24.86
N THR A 3 2.33 -7.51 26.15
CA THR A 3 1.41 -7.17 27.24
C THR A 3 2.18 -6.41 28.33
N PHE A 4 1.49 -5.56 29.11
CA PHE A 4 2.09 -4.98 30.32
C PHE A 4 2.03 -5.98 31.48
N ASN A 5 2.99 -5.88 32.40
CA ASN A 5 3.13 -6.82 33.52
C ASN A 5 2.30 -6.43 34.77
N GLU A 6 1.32 -5.55 34.59
CA GLU A 6 0.39 -5.12 35.64
C GLU A 6 -1.00 -5.67 35.33
N ASP A 7 -1.66 -6.30 36.31
CA ASP A 7 -2.88 -7.11 36.12
C ASP A 7 -4.04 -6.34 35.44
N HIS A 8 -4.09 -5.02 35.60
CA HIS A 8 -5.12 -4.13 35.04
C HIS A 8 -4.78 -3.56 33.64
N LEU A 9 -3.62 -3.94 33.08
CA LEU A 9 -3.14 -3.59 31.74
C LEU A 9 -2.78 -4.85 30.92
N SER A 10 -3.36 -5.99 31.30
CA SER A 10 -3.14 -7.31 30.71
C SER A 10 -3.81 -7.52 29.35
N GLU A 11 -4.51 -6.50 28.83
CA GLU A 11 -5.08 -6.53 27.47
C GLU A 11 -3.97 -6.57 26.40
N GLU A 12 -4.25 -7.28 25.32
CA GLU A 12 -3.32 -7.43 24.20
C GLU A 12 -3.09 -6.07 23.51
N LEU A 13 -1.88 -5.53 23.60
CA LEU A 13 -1.57 -4.20 23.05
C LEU A 13 -1.22 -4.27 21.57
N ALA A 14 -0.47 -5.31 21.19
CA ALA A 14 0.02 -5.51 19.84
C ALA A 14 0.53 -6.94 19.63
N TYR A 15 0.63 -7.30 18.34
CA TYR A 15 1.22 -8.56 17.90
C TYR A 15 2.57 -8.28 17.23
N ILE A 16 3.54 -9.15 17.56
CA ILE A 16 4.77 -9.25 16.78
C ILE A 16 4.47 -10.28 15.71
N VAL A 17 4.55 -9.87 14.45
CA VAL A 17 4.22 -10.70 13.29
C VAL A 17 5.40 -10.66 12.33
N GLU A 18 5.69 -11.79 11.69
CA GLU A 18 6.67 -11.83 10.61
C GLU A 18 6.20 -10.99 9.42
N ASN A 19 7.08 -10.14 8.89
CA ASN A 19 6.75 -9.22 7.80
C ASN A 19 6.22 -9.96 6.56
N ASP A 20 6.81 -11.10 6.24
CA ASP A 20 6.43 -11.90 5.07
C ASP A 20 5.02 -12.48 5.23
N LEU A 21 4.68 -12.93 6.45
CA LEU A 21 3.34 -13.42 6.77
C LEU A 21 2.30 -12.29 6.68
N LEU A 22 2.64 -11.10 7.17
CA LEU A 22 1.78 -9.92 7.09
C LEU A 22 1.52 -9.53 5.63
N LEU A 23 2.58 -9.40 4.82
CA LEU A 23 2.49 -9.03 3.42
C LEU A 23 1.72 -10.08 2.60
N TYR A 24 1.96 -11.37 2.86
CA TYR A 24 1.22 -12.46 2.25
C TYR A 24 -0.28 -12.39 2.57
N ALA A 25 -0.64 -12.18 3.85
CA ALA A 25 -2.02 -12.08 4.28
C ALA A 25 -2.75 -10.91 3.60
N ILE A 26 -2.10 -9.74 3.51
CA ILE A 26 -2.64 -8.56 2.82
C ILE A 26 -2.86 -8.85 1.33
N ASN A 27 -1.84 -9.37 0.63
CA ASN A 27 -1.97 -9.72 -0.79
C ASN A 27 -3.09 -10.73 -1.06
N LYS A 28 -3.26 -11.72 -0.17
CA LYS A 28 -4.35 -12.69 -0.25
C LYS A 28 -5.74 -12.04 -0.07
N GLN A 29 -5.86 -11.04 0.79
CA GLN A 29 -7.12 -10.30 0.94
C GLN A 29 -7.40 -9.39 -0.26
N LEU A 30 -6.36 -8.73 -0.79
CA LEU A 30 -6.49 -7.85 -1.96
C LEU A 30 -6.84 -8.61 -3.24
N SER A 31 -6.37 -9.86 -3.41
CA SER A 31 -6.71 -10.68 -4.59
C SER A 31 -8.20 -11.04 -4.68
N GLN A 32 -8.95 -10.88 -3.58
CA GLN A 32 -10.39 -11.08 -3.52
C GLN A 32 -11.19 -9.79 -3.78
N LYS A 33 -10.53 -8.65 -3.98
CA LYS A 33 -11.18 -7.34 -4.19
C LYS A 33 -11.16 -6.96 -5.67
N GLU A 34 -12.35 -6.84 -6.25
CA GLU A 34 -12.50 -6.52 -7.69
C GLU A 34 -12.09 -5.08 -8.05
N ASN A 35 -12.14 -4.16 -7.10
CA ASN A 35 -11.81 -2.74 -7.29
C ASN A 35 -10.34 -2.40 -7.02
N VAL A 36 -9.49 -3.42 -6.82
CA VAL A 36 -8.06 -3.25 -6.57
C VAL A 36 -7.29 -4.09 -7.58
N THR A 37 -6.28 -3.50 -8.21
CA THR A 37 -5.35 -4.23 -9.08
C THR A 37 -3.95 -4.04 -8.54
N VAL A 38 -3.34 -5.14 -8.11
CA VAL A 38 -1.93 -5.18 -7.71
C VAL A 38 -1.10 -5.51 -8.94
N ILE A 39 -0.05 -4.72 -9.18
CA ILE A 39 0.84 -4.90 -10.32
C ILE A 39 2.24 -5.08 -9.77
N TYR A 40 2.87 -6.18 -10.13
CA TYR A 40 4.25 -6.49 -9.76
C TYR A 40 5.22 -6.06 -10.87
N GLU A 41 6.50 -5.96 -10.51
CA GLU A 41 7.59 -5.58 -11.43
C GLU A 41 7.34 -4.23 -12.14
N SER A 42 6.53 -3.37 -11.53
CA SER A 42 6.04 -2.13 -12.11
C SER A 42 6.88 -0.92 -11.69
N LYS A 43 8.16 -0.90 -12.10
CA LYS A 43 9.03 0.24 -11.80
C LYS A 43 8.53 1.51 -12.48
N ILE A 44 8.42 2.60 -11.72
CA ILE A 44 8.06 3.93 -12.23
C ILE A 44 9.29 4.61 -12.83
N THR A 45 9.14 5.23 -14.00
CA THR A 45 10.22 5.98 -14.68
C THR A 45 9.94 7.47 -14.79
N ASP A 46 8.68 7.89 -14.79
CA ASP A 46 8.30 9.31 -14.82
C ASP A 46 7.01 9.54 -14.04
N VAL A 47 6.95 10.68 -13.35
CA VAL A 47 5.76 11.14 -12.61
C VAL A 47 5.52 12.60 -12.93
N LYS A 48 4.30 12.93 -13.36
CA LYS A 48 3.85 14.31 -13.58
C LYS A 48 2.74 14.62 -12.59
N LEU A 49 3.03 15.56 -11.70
CA LEU A 49 2.07 16.05 -10.74
C LEU A 49 1.15 17.09 -11.39
N PRO A 50 -0.14 17.12 -11.02
CA PRO A 50 -1.09 18.09 -11.55
C PRO A 50 -0.71 19.49 -11.05
N LYS A 51 -0.90 20.51 -11.90
CA LYS A 51 -0.67 21.91 -11.53
C LYS A 51 -1.92 22.59 -10.98
N THR A 52 -3.07 22.00 -11.28
CA THR A 52 -4.39 22.49 -10.85
C THR A 52 -5.20 21.34 -10.28
N SER A 53 -6.20 21.65 -9.45
CA SER A 53 -7.05 20.63 -8.80
C SER A 53 -7.95 19.85 -9.78
N ALA A 54 -8.10 20.34 -11.01
CA ALA A 54 -8.88 19.69 -12.06
C ALA A 54 -8.05 18.68 -12.89
N GLU A 55 -6.71 18.72 -12.78
CA GLU A 55 -5.82 17.84 -13.52
C GLU A 55 -5.56 16.53 -12.78
N PHE A 56 -5.34 15.45 -13.53
CA PHE A 56 -4.88 14.18 -13.00
C PHE A 56 -3.36 14.14 -12.94
N ALA A 57 -2.82 13.46 -11.94
CA ALA A 57 -1.43 13.03 -11.96
C ALA A 57 -1.22 11.94 -13.03
N SER A 58 -0.06 11.92 -13.67
CA SER A 58 0.33 10.89 -14.62
C SER A 58 1.54 10.13 -14.13
N VAL A 59 1.51 8.79 -14.23
CA VAL A 59 2.62 7.90 -13.89
C VAL A 59 2.96 7.07 -15.13
N GLN A 60 4.24 7.04 -15.49
CA GLN A 60 4.75 6.16 -16.54
C GLN A 60 5.61 5.06 -15.92
N LEU A 61 5.28 3.82 -16.27
CA LEU A 61 6.08 2.64 -15.91
C LEU A 61 7.21 2.41 -16.90
N GLN A 62 8.22 1.67 -16.48
CA GLN A 62 9.33 1.21 -17.33
C GLN A 62 8.86 0.38 -18.52
N SER A 63 7.74 -0.34 -18.38
CA SER A 63 7.10 -1.06 -19.48
C SER A 63 6.51 -0.14 -20.57
N GLY A 64 6.48 1.17 -20.36
CA GLY A 64 5.85 2.16 -21.23
C GLY A 64 4.37 2.41 -20.93
N LYS A 65 3.74 1.58 -20.08
CA LYS A 65 2.34 1.77 -19.68
C LYS A 65 2.18 3.06 -18.86
N ARG A 66 1.07 3.77 -19.10
CA ARG A 66 0.73 5.02 -18.41
C ARG A 66 -0.56 4.89 -17.62
N TYR A 67 -0.57 5.50 -16.44
CA TYR A 67 -1.75 5.61 -15.58
C TYR A 67 -2.03 7.07 -15.27
N ALA A 68 -3.31 7.42 -15.21
CA ALA A 68 -3.79 8.69 -14.71
C ALA A 68 -4.48 8.47 -13.35
N ALA A 69 -4.16 9.30 -12.36
CA ALA A 69 -4.67 9.17 -11.00
C ALA A 69 -5.08 10.54 -10.44
N ARG A 70 -6.18 10.57 -9.67
CA ARG A 70 -6.61 11.78 -8.95
C ARG A 70 -5.78 12.03 -7.70
N LEU A 71 -5.25 10.96 -7.11
CA LEU A 71 -4.43 10.99 -5.91
C LEU A 71 -3.30 9.97 -6.09
N LEU A 72 -2.07 10.39 -5.79
CA LEU A 72 -0.93 9.52 -5.64
C LEU A 72 -0.56 9.48 -4.16
N VAL A 73 -0.34 8.28 -3.64
CA VAL A 73 0.14 8.06 -2.28
C VAL A 73 1.42 7.26 -2.38
N SER A 74 2.50 7.79 -1.81
CA SER A 74 3.73 7.03 -1.59
C SER A 74 3.71 6.45 -0.19
N THR A 75 4.28 5.25 -0.04
CA THR A 75 4.63 4.67 1.25
C THR A 75 6.16 4.70 1.37
N GLU A 76 6.68 5.02 2.54
CA GLU A 76 8.11 4.87 2.84
C GLU A 76 8.50 3.40 3.02
#